data_AF-A0A6L7EXP4-F1
#
_entry.id   AF-A0A6L7EXP4-F1
#
_cell.length_a   1.000
_cell.length_b   1.000
_cell.length_c   1.000
_cell.angle_alpha   90.00
_cell.angle_beta   90.00
_cell.angle_gamma   90.00
#
_symmetry.space_group_name_H-M   'P 1'
#
loop_
_entity.id
_entity.type
_entity.pdbx_description
1 polymer ?
#
loop_
_entity_poly.entity_id
_entity_poly.type
_entity_poly.pdbx_seq_one_letter_code
_entity_poly.pdbx_strand_id
1 'polypeptide(L)'
;MAAPALIALAHGSRDRRSAATIKALVDEVRSMRPDLRVEAAFLELSKPDFHSVVDRLVKAGHDEIVVVPLLLTHAYHARVDVPAGIAEAAERHPGLRIEATSILGLEASFLEVLDLRLREALSSARVRELDALVLAAAGSSDPLANQAVARLARLWGTHHRLPVTAAYASSVPPATGEAVRAFRAQGRRHIAVASLFLAPGLLPDRAAELALEAGAVAVSEPLGAHPNLARTVLARYAVGAVELVPV
;
A
#
# COMPACT_ATOMS: atom_id res chain seq x y z
N MET A 1 22.05 -23.34 3.41
CA MET A 1 20.70 -23.02 3.95
C MET A 1 19.89 -22.47 2.80
N ALA A 2 18.63 -22.88 2.66
CA ALA A 2 17.74 -22.27 1.67
C ALA A 2 17.43 -20.83 2.08
N ALA A 3 17.18 -19.94 1.13
CA ALA A 3 16.74 -18.58 1.47
C ALA A 3 15.40 -18.64 2.24
N PRO A 4 15.19 -17.78 3.26
CA PRO A 4 13.92 -17.68 3.96
C PRO A 4 12.75 -17.50 3.00
N ALA A 5 11.60 -18.14 3.25
CA ALA A 5 10.41 -17.89 2.46
C ALA A 5 9.88 -16.48 2.71
N LEU A 6 9.43 -15.78 1.68
CA LEU A 6 8.80 -14.47 1.77
C LEU A 6 7.28 -14.62 1.88
N ILE A 7 6.68 -14.05 2.92
CA ILE A 7 5.23 -13.82 2.99
C ILE A 7 4.96 -12.33 2.79
N ALA A 8 4.30 -11.98 1.69
CA ALA A 8 3.77 -10.65 1.46
C ALA A 8 2.39 -10.54 2.13
N LEU A 9 2.36 -9.90 3.30
CA LEU A 9 1.20 -9.92 4.20
C LEU A 9 0.35 -8.66 4.02
N ALA A 10 -0.86 -8.82 3.48
CA ALA A 10 -1.88 -7.77 3.46
C ALA A 10 -2.85 -7.96 4.63
N HIS A 11 -3.55 -6.89 5.04
CA HIS A 11 -4.62 -7.03 6.02
C HIS A 11 -5.80 -7.84 5.44
N GLY A 12 -6.13 -7.58 4.17
CA GLY A 12 -7.23 -8.23 3.45
C GLY A 12 -8.47 -7.34 3.36
N SER A 13 -9.38 -7.72 2.47
CA SER A 13 -10.58 -6.94 2.14
C SER A 13 -11.70 -7.85 1.67
N ARG A 14 -12.95 -7.40 1.86
CA ARG A 14 -14.12 -8.05 1.24
C ARG A 14 -14.17 -7.82 -0.27
N ASP A 15 -13.49 -6.80 -0.77
CA ASP A 15 -13.38 -6.55 -2.20
C ASP A 15 -12.35 -7.49 -2.84
N ARG A 16 -12.81 -8.32 -3.78
CA ARG A 16 -11.97 -9.28 -4.49
C ARG A 16 -10.89 -8.62 -5.34
N ARG A 17 -11.09 -7.38 -5.80
CA ARG A 17 -10.09 -6.60 -6.55
C ARG A 17 -8.86 -6.32 -5.70
N SER A 18 -9.04 -6.14 -4.39
CA SER A 18 -7.93 -5.98 -3.44
C SER A 18 -7.06 -7.23 -3.41
N ALA A 19 -7.65 -8.40 -3.14
CA ALA A 19 -6.92 -9.66 -3.12
C ALA A 19 -6.28 -10.01 -4.48
N ALA A 20 -6.93 -9.70 -5.59
CA ALA A 20 -6.37 -9.86 -6.93
C ALA A 20 -5.13 -8.97 -7.15
N THR A 21 -5.18 -7.72 -6.69
CA THR A 21 -4.05 -6.77 -6.77
C THR A 21 -2.85 -7.25 -5.96
N ILE A 22 -3.08 -7.75 -4.74
CA ILE A 22 -2.01 -8.29 -3.90
C ILE A 22 -1.36 -9.52 -4.54
N LYS A 23 -2.16 -10.41 -5.14
CA LYS A 23 -1.64 -11.57 -5.88
C LYS A 23 -0.80 -11.15 -7.08
N ALA A 24 -1.29 -10.19 -7.86
CA ALA A 24 -0.54 -9.62 -8.98
C ALA A 24 0.78 -8.98 -8.52
N LEU A 25 0.78 -8.27 -7.39
CA LEU A 25 2.03 -7.72 -6.82
C LEU A 25 3.01 -8.83 -6.41
N VAL A 26 2.51 -9.92 -5.82
CA VAL A 26 3.34 -11.08 -5.50
C VAL A 26 3.89 -11.74 -6.76
N ASP A 27 3.11 -11.81 -7.84
CA ASP A 27 3.58 -12.34 -9.11
C ASP A 27 4.66 -11.44 -9.74
N GLU A 28 4.58 -10.11 -9.59
CA GLU A 28 5.68 -9.18 -9.92
C GLU A 28 6.95 -9.44 -9.08
N VAL A 29 6.80 -9.75 -7.79
CA VAL A 29 7.95 -10.11 -6.94
C VAL A 29 8.58 -11.42 -7.40
N ARG A 30 7.75 -12.43 -7.73
CA ARG A 30 8.20 -13.73 -8.24
C ARG A 30 8.91 -13.60 -9.59
N SER A 31 8.44 -12.72 -10.47
CA SER A 31 9.09 -12.49 -11.77
C SER A 31 10.50 -11.91 -11.61
N MET A 32 10.71 -11.06 -10.60
CA MET A 32 12.02 -10.48 -10.27
C MET A 32 12.94 -11.43 -9.51
N ARG A 33 12.39 -12.36 -8.72
CA ARG A 33 13.13 -13.37 -7.96
C ARG A 33 12.52 -14.77 -8.12
N PRO A 34 12.72 -15.43 -9.28
CA PRO A 34 12.15 -16.76 -9.54
C PRO A 34 12.68 -17.86 -8.61
N ASP A 35 13.85 -17.62 -8.00
CA ASP A 35 14.50 -18.50 -7.03
C ASP A 35 13.91 -18.40 -5.61
N LEU A 36 13.16 -17.33 -5.32
CA LEU A 36 12.62 -17.06 -4.00
C LEU A 36 11.22 -17.66 -3.84
N ARG A 37 10.97 -18.37 -2.74
CA ARG A 37 9.62 -18.79 -2.37
C ARG A 37 8.84 -17.59 -1.85
N VAL A 38 7.91 -17.07 -2.66
CA VAL A 38 7.06 -15.93 -2.30
C VAL A 38 5.60 -16.35 -2.21
N GLU A 39 4.93 -16.02 -1.12
CA GLU A 39 3.50 -16.28 -0.91
C GLU A 39 2.75 -14.99 -0.55
N ALA A 40 1.53 -14.84 -1.09
CA ALA A 40 0.59 -13.84 -0.61
C ALA A 40 -0.16 -14.41 0.60
N ALA A 41 -0.32 -13.61 1.65
CA ALA A 41 -1.15 -13.97 2.80
C ALA A 41 -2.01 -12.79 3.25
N PHE A 42 -3.11 -13.10 3.94
CA PHE A 42 -4.02 -12.11 4.49
C PHE A 42 -4.23 -12.35 5.98
N LEU A 43 -4.26 -11.27 6.77
CA LEU A 43 -4.62 -11.35 8.19
C LEU A 43 -6.09 -11.75 8.34
N GLU A 44 -6.98 -11.08 7.61
CA GLU A 44 -8.42 -11.27 7.69
C GLU A 44 -9.09 -11.10 6.32
N LEU A 45 -10.40 -11.39 6.24
CA LEU A 45 -11.31 -11.08 5.12
C LEU A 45 -10.99 -11.68 3.74
N SER A 46 -9.80 -12.22 3.54
CA SER A 46 -9.28 -12.72 2.27
C SER A 46 -8.53 -14.03 2.49
N LYS A 47 -8.36 -14.80 1.41
CA LYS A 47 -7.64 -16.08 1.43
C LYS A 47 -6.49 -16.08 0.41
N PRO A 48 -5.39 -16.80 0.71
CA PRO A 48 -5.18 -17.66 1.90
C PRO A 48 -4.88 -16.84 3.17
N ASP A 49 -5.34 -17.32 4.32
CA ASP A 49 -5.01 -16.68 5.61
C ASP A 49 -3.55 -16.93 6.00
N PHE A 50 -3.01 -16.05 6.85
CA PHE A 50 -1.62 -16.08 7.29
C PHE A 50 -1.19 -17.44 7.84
N HIS A 51 -1.93 -18.03 8.76
CA HIS A 51 -1.58 -19.30 9.37
C HIS A 51 -1.59 -20.45 8.36
N SER A 52 -2.59 -20.52 7.49
CA SER A 52 -2.63 -21.54 6.43
C SER A 52 -1.43 -21.43 5.47
N VAL A 53 -0.92 -20.22 5.22
CA VAL A 53 0.29 -20.02 4.42
C VAL A 53 1.52 -20.53 5.17
N VAL A 54 1.67 -20.19 6.44
CA VAL A 54 2.77 -20.67 7.29
C VAL A 54 2.78 -22.21 7.36
N ASP A 55 1.63 -22.84 7.64
CA ASP A 55 1.50 -24.30 7.73
C ASP A 55 1.97 -24.99 6.43
N ARG A 56 1.63 -24.41 5.27
CA ARG A 56 2.08 -24.93 3.96
C ARG A 56 3.58 -24.77 3.76
N LEU A 57 4.17 -23.67 4.21
CA LEU A 57 5.62 -23.43 4.09
C LEU A 57 6.40 -24.38 5.00
N VAL A 58 5.96 -24.58 6.25
CA VAL A 58 6.56 -25.54 7.17
C VAL A 58 6.46 -26.96 6.60
N LYS A 59 5.29 -27.36 6.09
CA LYS A 59 5.13 -28.67 5.43
C LYS A 59 6.03 -28.84 4.21
N ALA A 60 6.39 -27.76 3.53
CA ALA A 60 7.32 -27.75 2.41
C ALA A 60 8.79 -27.72 2.84
N GLY A 61 9.09 -27.73 4.14
CA GLY A 61 10.44 -27.78 4.69
C GLY A 61 11.09 -26.42 4.93
N HIS A 62 10.32 -25.32 4.95
CA HIS A 62 10.84 -24.02 5.34
C HIS A 62 10.81 -23.86 6.87
N ASP A 63 11.96 -23.60 7.46
CA ASP A 63 12.20 -23.31 8.87
C ASP A 63 12.46 -21.81 9.14
N GLU A 64 12.59 -21.01 8.09
CA GLU A 64 12.79 -19.56 8.12
C GLU A 64 11.79 -18.85 7.21
N ILE A 65 11.09 -17.84 7.76
CA ILE A 65 10.11 -17.02 7.06
C ILE A 65 10.36 -15.55 7.33
N VAL A 66 10.36 -14.74 6.28
CA VAL A 66 10.34 -13.27 6.37
C VAL A 66 8.97 -12.77 5.96
N VAL A 67 8.33 -12.02 6.86
CA VAL A 67 7.01 -11.42 6.65
C VAL A 67 7.21 -9.95 6.28
N VAL A 68 6.72 -9.56 5.10
CA VAL A 68 6.71 -8.17 4.63
C VAL A 68 5.29 -7.62 4.68
N PRO A 69 4.95 -6.74 5.64
CA PRO A 69 3.62 -6.13 5.70
C PRO A 69 3.40 -5.10 4.58
N LEU A 70 2.34 -5.32 3.78
CA LEU A 70 1.97 -4.49 2.63
C LEU A 70 1.16 -3.25 3.03
N LEU A 71 1.70 -2.46 3.96
CA LEU A 71 1.06 -1.26 4.52
C LEU A 71 1.83 0.00 4.15
N LEU A 72 1.12 1.05 3.71
CA LEU A 72 1.73 2.33 3.32
C LEU A 72 1.98 3.27 4.50
N THR A 73 1.14 3.20 5.53
CA THR A 73 1.26 3.98 6.76
C THR A 73 1.23 3.06 7.96
N HIS A 74 1.79 3.50 9.07
CA HIS A 74 1.62 2.82 10.35
C HIS A 74 0.17 2.98 10.80
N ALA A 75 -0.65 1.98 10.50
CA ALA A 75 -1.96 1.82 11.11
C ALA A 75 -1.81 1.03 12.42
N TYR A 76 -2.75 1.20 13.34
CA TYR A 76 -2.81 0.47 14.62
C TYR A 76 -2.60 -1.04 14.43
N HIS A 77 -3.26 -1.62 13.43
CA HIS A 77 -3.19 -3.03 13.05
C HIS A 77 -1.77 -3.52 12.72
N ALA A 78 -0.90 -2.67 12.17
CA ALA A 78 0.48 -3.04 11.85
C ALA A 78 1.30 -3.38 13.10
N ARG A 79 1.01 -2.75 14.24
CA ARG A 79 1.77 -2.87 15.48
C ARG A 79 1.26 -3.97 16.40
N VAL A 80 0.06 -4.48 16.15
CA VAL A 80 -0.63 -5.42 17.04
C VAL A 80 -0.90 -6.73 16.33
N ASP A 81 -1.55 -6.69 15.16
CA ASP A 81 -2.09 -7.89 14.51
C ASP A 81 -0.97 -8.73 13.86
N VAL A 82 0.03 -8.07 13.26
CA VAL A 82 1.17 -8.77 12.66
C VAL A 82 2.01 -9.49 13.73
N PRO A 83 2.46 -8.83 14.82
CA PRO A 83 3.18 -9.52 15.89
C PRO A 83 2.36 -10.64 16.55
N ALA A 84 1.06 -10.42 16.78
CA ALA A 84 0.18 -11.44 17.36
C ALA A 84 0.08 -12.69 16.47
N GLY A 85 -0.17 -12.51 15.17
CA GLY A 85 -0.21 -13.62 14.22
C GLY A 85 1.13 -14.37 14.15
N ILE A 86 2.26 -13.68 14.25
CA ILE A 86 3.59 -14.30 14.28
C ILE A 86 3.79 -15.11 15.56
N ALA A 87 3.42 -14.58 16.72
CA ALA A 87 3.51 -15.30 17.99
C ALA A 87 2.70 -16.60 17.96
N GLU A 88 1.45 -16.54 17.49
CA GLU A 88 0.59 -17.72 17.34
C GLU A 88 1.17 -18.76 16.35
N ALA A 89 1.82 -18.30 15.27
CA ALA A 89 2.49 -19.17 14.31
C ALA A 89 3.72 -19.86 14.93
N ALA A 90 4.50 -19.14 15.73
CA ALA A 90 5.67 -19.67 16.44
C ALA A 90 5.28 -20.70 17.52
N GLU A 91 4.17 -20.47 18.25
CA GLU A 91 3.63 -21.44 19.21
C GLU A 91 3.19 -22.74 18.52
N ARG A 92 2.61 -22.64 17.33
CA ARG A 92 2.12 -23.79 16.55
C ARG A 92 3.23 -24.61 15.91
N HIS A 93 4.36 -23.98 15.58
CA HIS A 93 5.49 -24.62 14.89
C HIS A 93 6.80 -24.40 15.65
N PRO A 94 7.09 -25.22 16.68
CA PRO A 94 8.33 -25.12 17.43
C PRO A 94 9.56 -25.24 16.51
N GLY A 95 10.47 -24.27 16.58
CA GLY A 95 11.69 -24.21 15.77
C GLY A 95 11.57 -23.38 14.48
N LEU A 96 10.36 -22.95 14.11
CA LEU A 96 10.17 -21.99 13.02
C LEU A 96 10.65 -20.60 13.42
N ARG A 97 11.51 -19.99 12.61
CA ARG A 97 11.96 -18.60 12.77
C ARG A 97 11.17 -17.71 11.83
N ILE A 98 10.47 -16.72 12.39
CA ILE A 98 9.70 -15.76 11.61
C ILE A 98 10.18 -14.35 11.96
N GLU A 99 10.61 -13.60 10.95
CA GLU A 99 11.03 -12.20 11.09
C GLU A 99 10.05 -11.27 10.38
N ALA A 100 9.56 -10.25 11.06
CA ALA A 100 8.69 -9.24 10.48
C ALA A 100 9.48 -8.01 10.08
N THR A 101 9.48 -7.66 8.79
CA THR A 101 10.14 -6.43 8.34
C THR A 101 9.36 -5.20 8.75
N SER A 102 9.99 -4.03 8.58
CA SER A 102 9.22 -2.79 8.48
C SER A 102 8.19 -2.86 7.34
N ILE A 103 7.11 -2.10 7.49
CA ILE A 103 6.07 -1.96 6.47
C ILE A 103 6.65 -1.43 5.15
N LEU A 104 5.90 -1.52 4.05
CA LEU A 104 6.27 -0.84 2.80
C LEU A 104 6.55 0.64 3.02
N GLY A 105 5.65 1.31 3.74
CA GLY A 105 5.82 2.72 4.09
C GLY A 105 5.55 3.67 2.92
N LEU A 106 5.88 4.94 3.13
CA LEU A 106 5.74 6.01 2.15
C LEU A 106 7.08 6.26 1.45
N GLU A 107 7.35 5.47 0.42
CA GLU A 107 8.57 5.59 -0.37
C GLU A 107 8.47 6.69 -1.43
N ALA A 108 9.55 7.45 -1.62
CA ALA A 108 9.60 8.49 -2.66
C ALA A 108 9.41 7.89 -4.07
N SER A 109 9.87 6.65 -4.30
CA SER A 109 9.68 5.91 -5.55
C SER A 109 8.21 5.60 -5.87
N PHE A 110 7.30 5.70 -4.89
CA PHE A 110 5.86 5.54 -5.13
C PHE A 110 5.24 6.79 -5.73
N LEU A 111 5.89 7.96 -5.64
CA LEU A 111 5.45 9.17 -6.35
C LEU A 111 5.53 8.98 -7.87
N GLU A 112 6.53 8.24 -8.36
CA GLU A 112 6.64 7.91 -9.80
C GLU A 112 5.45 7.04 -10.27
N VAL A 113 5.01 6.11 -9.40
CA VAL A 113 3.84 5.27 -9.68
C VAL A 113 2.56 6.10 -9.64
N LEU A 114 2.41 6.99 -8.65
CA LEU A 114 1.28 7.92 -8.59
C LEU A 114 1.22 8.81 -9.82
N ASP A 115 2.36 9.32 -10.29
CA ASP A 115 2.43 10.12 -11.50
C ASP A 115 1.98 9.34 -12.73
N LEU A 116 2.40 8.08 -12.85
CA LEU A 116 1.97 7.21 -13.94
C LEU A 116 0.45 7.00 -13.90
N ARG A 117 -0.11 6.64 -12.74
CA ARG A 117 -1.56 6.46 -12.57
C ARG A 117 -2.33 7.75 -12.84
N LEU A 118 -1.80 8.89 -12.41
CA LEU A 118 -2.41 10.18 -12.64
C LEU A 118 -2.42 10.52 -14.15
N ARG A 119 -1.30 10.32 -14.85
CA ARG A 119 -1.23 10.55 -16.31
C ARG A 119 -2.20 9.65 -17.08
N GLU A 120 -2.33 8.38 -16.68
CA GLU A 120 -3.32 7.45 -17.25
C GLU A 120 -4.76 7.97 -17.09
N ALA A 121 -5.11 8.46 -15.90
CA ALA A 121 -6.43 9.04 -15.64
C ALA A 121 -6.68 10.34 -16.40
N LEU A 122 -5.70 11.23 -16.47
CA LEU A 122 -5.80 12.50 -17.22
C LEU A 122 -5.96 12.26 -18.72
N SER A 123 -5.19 11.31 -19.27
CA SER A 123 -5.29 10.91 -20.68
C SER A 123 -6.68 10.37 -21.00
N SER A 124 -7.19 9.48 -20.15
CA SER A 124 -8.54 8.91 -20.29
C SER A 124 -9.64 9.98 -20.23
N ALA A 125 -9.48 10.97 -19.35
CA ALA A 125 -10.40 12.11 -19.21
C ALA A 125 -10.16 13.23 -20.24
N ARG A 126 -9.16 13.11 -21.12
CA ARG A 126 -8.74 14.14 -22.10
C ARG A 126 -8.40 15.49 -21.46
N VAL A 127 -7.90 15.48 -20.24
CA VAL A 127 -7.47 16.67 -19.48
C VAL A 127 -6.05 17.03 -19.90
N ARG A 128 -5.82 18.31 -20.24
CA ARG A 128 -4.51 18.79 -20.74
C ARG A 128 -3.78 19.72 -19.77
N GLU A 129 -4.48 20.24 -18.79
CA GLU A 129 -3.95 21.18 -17.82
C GLU A 129 -4.44 20.83 -16.42
N LEU A 130 -3.65 21.18 -15.42
CA LEU A 130 -3.97 21.06 -14.01
C LEU A 130 -3.53 22.31 -13.28
N ASP A 131 -4.33 22.76 -12.32
CA ASP A 131 -4.02 23.91 -11.46
C ASP A 131 -4.01 23.56 -9.97
N ALA A 132 -4.40 22.34 -9.60
CA ALA A 132 -4.21 21.78 -8.27
C ALA A 132 -4.33 20.24 -8.25
N LEU A 133 -3.85 19.66 -7.15
CA LEU A 133 -3.77 18.23 -6.94
C LEU A 133 -4.24 17.85 -5.53
N VAL A 134 -4.99 16.76 -5.41
CA VAL A 134 -5.34 16.17 -4.11
C VAL A 134 -4.67 14.81 -3.99
N LEU A 135 -3.99 14.55 -2.88
CA LEU A 135 -3.47 13.22 -2.56
C LEU A 135 -4.44 12.52 -1.62
N ALA A 136 -5.26 11.62 -2.16
CA ALA A 136 -6.21 10.85 -1.38
C ALA A 136 -5.52 9.65 -0.73
N ALA A 137 -5.66 9.51 0.59
CA ALA A 137 -5.13 8.40 1.38
C ALA A 137 -6.21 7.83 2.30
N ALA A 138 -5.94 6.69 2.94
CA ALA A 138 -6.90 6.07 3.85
C ALA A 138 -7.23 6.96 5.06
N GLY A 139 -6.24 7.63 5.63
CA GLY A 139 -6.34 8.30 6.94
C GLY A 139 -6.10 7.32 8.10
N SER A 140 -5.63 7.85 9.22
CA SER A 140 -5.30 7.09 10.42
C SER A 140 -5.75 7.85 11.67
N SER A 141 -6.06 7.13 12.76
CA SER A 141 -6.21 7.74 14.08
C SER A 141 -4.86 8.26 14.62
N ASP A 142 -3.73 7.78 14.10
CA ASP A 142 -2.39 8.27 14.43
C ASP A 142 -2.11 9.59 13.68
N PRO A 143 -1.97 10.74 14.40
CA PRO A 143 -1.66 12.01 13.77
C PRO A 143 -0.31 12.03 13.03
N LEU A 144 0.67 11.24 13.47
CA LEU A 144 1.99 11.18 12.81
C LEU A 144 1.91 10.52 11.44
N ALA A 145 1.07 9.49 11.29
CA ALA A 145 0.80 8.85 10.01
C ALA A 145 0.17 9.84 9.02
N ASN A 146 -0.83 10.63 9.46
CA ASN A 146 -1.44 11.65 8.62
C ASN A 146 -0.45 12.78 8.28
N GLN A 147 0.38 13.20 9.23
CA GLN A 147 1.43 14.19 8.98
C GLN A 147 2.46 13.70 7.95
N ALA A 148 2.79 12.41 7.94
CA ALA A 148 3.67 11.81 6.93
C ALA A 148 3.03 11.87 5.53
N VAL A 149 1.75 11.55 5.40
CA VAL A 149 1.02 11.70 4.12
C VAL A 149 0.98 13.16 3.68
N ALA A 150 0.69 14.10 4.58
CA ALA A 150 0.70 15.53 4.28
C ALA A 150 2.08 16.05 3.83
N ARG A 151 3.17 15.51 4.40
CA ARG A 151 4.54 15.80 3.94
C ARG A 151 4.79 15.24 2.55
N LEU A 152 4.40 14.00 2.28
CA LEU A 152 4.51 13.39 0.95
C LEU A 152 3.74 14.19 -0.10
N ALA A 153 2.53 14.65 0.23
CA ALA A 153 1.70 15.49 -0.64
C ALA A 153 2.40 16.81 -1.00
N ARG A 154 3.07 17.48 -0.04
CA ARG A 154 3.84 18.71 -0.28
C ARG A 154 5.07 18.46 -1.16
N LEU A 155 5.78 17.35 -0.93
CA LEU A 155 6.92 16.95 -1.76
C LEU A 155 6.48 16.73 -3.22
N TRP A 156 5.38 16.01 -3.39
CA TRP A 156 4.78 15.76 -4.70
C TRP A 156 4.33 17.08 -5.39
N GLY A 157 3.75 18.01 -4.65
CA GLY A 157 3.37 19.33 -5.18
C GLY A 157 4.55 20.18 -5.60
N THR A 158 5.67 20.08 -4.88
CA THR A 158 6.92 20.76 -5.23
C THR A 158 7.47 20.24 -6.56
N HIS A 159 7.39 18.92 -6.79
CA HIS A 159 7.79 18.30 -8.06
C HIS A 159 6.96 18.84 -9.24
N HIS A 160 5.62 18.89 -9.10
CA HIS A 160 4.72 19.34 -10.15
C HIS A 160 4.56 20.86 -10.25
N ARG A 161 5.09 21.61 -9.28
CA ARG A 161 4.85 23.07 -9.11
C ARG A 161 3.36 23.40 -9.03
N LEU A 162 2.60 22.51 -8.40
CA LEU A 162 1.16 22.65 -8.18
C LEU A 162 0.84 22.64 -6.69
N PRO A 163 -0.18 23.41 -6.25
CA PRO A 163 -0.69 23.30 -4.90
C PRO A 163 -1.28 21.90 -4.70
N VAL A 164 -0.78 21.19 -3.68
CA VAL A 164 -1.30 19.87 -3.29
C VAL A 164 -1.86 19.92 -1.88
N THR A 165 -2.98 19.24 -1.65
CA THR A 165 -3.51 18.95 -0.31
C THR A 165 -3.74 17.45 -0.12
N ALA A 166 -3.34 16.91 1.03
CA ALA A 166 -3.70 15.56 1.42
C ALA A 166 -5.15 15.53 1.89
N ALA A 167 -5.86 14.47 1.50
CA ALA A 167 -7.22 14.20 1.93
C ALA A 167 -7.37 12.75 2.36
N TYR A 168 -8.32 12.47 3.24
CA TYR A 168 -8.43 11.16 3.88
C TYR A 168 -9.82 10.56 3.69
N ALA A 169 -9.87 9.26 3.37
CA ALA A 169 -11.11 8.54 3.11
C ALA A 169 -11.85 8.06 4.38
N SER A 170 -11.15 8.05 5.52
CA SER A 170 -11.71 7.68 6.83
C SER A 170 -12.05 8.92 7.67
N SER A 171 -12.17 8.76 8.99
CA SER A 171 -12.72 9.74 9.94
C SER A 171 -11.86 11.00 10.20
N VAL A 172 -10.88 11.29 9.35
CA VAL A 172 -9.98 12.44 9.51
C VAL A 172 -10.24 13.46 8.40
N PRO A 173 -10.51 14.73 8.70
CA PRO A 173 -10.68 15.75 7.67
C PRO A 173 -9.33 16.22 7.10
N PRO A 174 -9.30 16.77 5.87
CA PRO A 174 -10.45 16.89 4.98
C PRO A 174 -10.75 15.58 4.24
N ALA A 175 -12.03 15.29 4.00
CA ALA A 175 -12.41 14.27 3.04
C ALA A 175 -12.03 14.69 1.61
N THR A 176 -11.87 13.74 0.68
CA THR A 176 -11.41 14.04 -0.69
C THR A 176 -12.29 15.09 -1.40
N GLY A 177 -13.61 14.97 -1.31
CA GLY A 177 -14.53 15.95 -1.87
C GLY A 177 -14.44 17.33 -1.20
N GLU A 178 -14.10 17.40 0.09
CA GLU A 178 -13.89 18.67 0.79
C GLU A 178 -12.63 19.37 0.30
N ALA A 179 -11.53 18.63 0.12
CA ALA A 179 -10.29 19.18 -0.43
C ALA A 179 -10.49 19.72 -1.85
N VAL A 180 -11.23 19.00 -2.70
CA VAL A 180 -11.59 19.47 -4.05
C VAL A 180 -12.45 20.74 -3.97
N ARG A 181 -13.50 20.77 -3.13
CA ARG A 181 -14.34 21.97 -2.94
C ARG A 181 -13.54 23.17 -2.43
N ALA A 182 -12.60 22.95 -1.51
CA ALA A 182 -11.73 23.99 -0.98
C ALA A 182 -10.83 24.60 -2.07
N PHE A 183 -10.34 23.80 -3.02
CA PHE A 183 -9.61 24.32 -4.18
C PHE A 183 -10.51 25.06 -5.16
N ARG A 184 -11.72 24.57 -5.43
CA ARG A 184 -12.69 25.29 -6.27
C ARG A 184 -13.07 26.64 -5.69
N ALA A 185 -13.21 26.75 -4.37
CA ALA A 185 -13.48 28.01 -3.68
C ALA A 185 -12.33 29.04 -3.84
N GLN A 186 -11.12 28.56 -4.13
CA GLN A 186 -9.94 29.40 -4.43
C GLN A 186 -9.82 29.72 -5.93
N GLY A 187 -10.82 29.38 -6.75
CA GLY A 187 -10.86 29.67 -8.18
C GLY A 187 -10.24 28.61 -9.09
N ARG A 188 -9.70 27.52 -8.54
CA ARG A 188 -9.14 26.40 -9.32
C ARG A 188 -10.23 25.60 -10.02
N ARG A 189 -9.95 25.17 -11.26
CA ARG A 189 -10.91 24.48 -12.13
C ARG A 189 -10.43 23.11 -12.59
N HIS A 190 -9.11 22.89 -12.65
CA HIS A 190 -8.52 21.67 -13.17
C HIS A 190 -7.81 20.91 -12.04
N ILE A 191 -8.65 20.34 -11.17
CA ILE A 191 -8.21 19.64 -9.96
C ILE A 191 -8.24 18.14 -10.22
N ALA A 192 -7.10 17.47 -10.11
CA ALA A 192 -7.04 16.02 -10.17
C ALA A 192 -6.70 15.40 -8.81
N VAL A 193 -7.10 14.15 -8.62
CA VAL A 193 -6.85 13.40 -7.39
C VAL A 193 -5.99 12.20 -7.68
N ALA A 194 -4.90 12.01 -6.94
CA ALA A 194 -4.13 10.78 -6.97
C ALA A 194 -4.44 9.91 -5.76
N SER A 195 -4.60 8.61 -6.02
CA SER A 195 -5.00 7.60 -5.05
C SER A 195 -3.79 6.92 -4.42
N LEU A 196 -3.36 7.40 -3.24
CA LEU A 196 -2.34 6.75 -2.40
C LEU A 196 -2.96 5.57 -1.62
N PHE A 197 -3.32 4.54 -2.37
CA PHE A 197 -3.81 3.27 -1.88
C PHE A 197 -3.06 2.14 -2.59
N LEU A 198 -2.87 1.01 -1.93
CA LEU A 198 -2.20 -0.13 -2.56
C LEU A 198 -3.10 -0.81 -3.59
N ALA A 199 -4.38 -0.97 -3.30
CA ALA A 199 -5.33 -1.71 -4.13
C ALA A 199 -6.74 -1.08 -4.10
N PRO A 200 -7.61 -1.39 -5.08
CA PRO A 200 -9.01 -0.97 -5.08
C PRO A 200 -9.80 -1.52 -3.89
N GLY A 201 -10.93 -0.88 -3.59
CA GLY A 201 -11.80 -1.24 -2.47
C GLY A 201 -12.64 -0.08 -1.97
N LEU A 202 -13.39 -0.31 -0.89
CA LEU A 202 -14.36 0.65 -0.35
C LEU A 202 -13.81 2.07 -0.15
N LEU A 203 -12.65 2.20 0.48
CA LEU A 203 -12.06 3.51 0.78
C LEU A 203 -11.60 4.29 -0.46
N PRO A 204 -10.75 3.72 -1.36
CA PRO A 204 -10.36 4.43 -2.59
C PRO A 204 -11.56 4.71 -3.49
N ASP A 205 -12.52 3.77 -3.60
CA ASP A 205 -13.73 3.98 -4.40
C ASP A 205 -14.55 5.15 -3.85
N ARG A 206 -14.78 5.18 -2.53
CA ARG A 206 -15.52 6.28 -1.90
C ARG A 206 -14.80 7.61 -2.03
N ALA A 207 -13.48 7.62 -1.92
CA ALA A 207 -12.66 8.81 -2.14
C ALA A 207 -12.79 9.32 -3.59
N ALA A 208 -12.81 8.42 -4.58
CA ALA A 208 -12.97 8.76 -5.98
C ALA A 208 -14.36 9.32 -6.28
N GLU A 209 -15.43 8.67 -5.79
CA GLU A 209 -16.81 9.17 -5.90
C GLU A 209 -16.94 10.59 -5.37
N LEU A 210 -16.50 10.82 -4.12
CA LEU A 210 -16.57 12.12 -3.48
C LEU A 210 -15.76 13.20 -4.21
N ALA A 211 -14.64 12.83 -4.82
CA ALA A 211 -13.82 13.74 -5.62
C ALA A 211 -14.53 14.17 -6.90
N LEU A 212 -15.08 13.20 -7.64
CA LEU A 212 -15.79 13.45 -8.90
C LEU A 212 -17.06 14.27 -8.67
N GLU A 213 -17.85 13.93 -7.65
CA GLU A 213 -19.02 14.70 -7.21
C GLU A 213 -18.66 16.16 -6.85
N ALA A 214 -17.49 16.37 -6.26
CA ALA A 214 -16.98 17.70 -5.91
C ALA A 214 -16.42 18.50 -7.11
N GLY A 215 -16.33 17.88 -8.29
CA GLY A 215 -15.85 18.49 -9.52
C GLY A 215 -14.36 18.30 -9.81
N ALA A 216 -13.75 17.22 -9.33
CA ALA A 216 -12.42 16.81 -9.80
C ALA A 216 -12.50 16.39 -11.28
N VAL A 217 -11.49 16.76 -12.07
CA VAL A 217 -11.46 16.47 -13.52
C VAL A 217 -10.93 15.07 -13.83
N ALA A 218 -10.20 14.47 -12.91
CA ALA A 218 -9.70 13.10 -12.99
C ALA A 218 -9.37 12.56 -11.60
N VAL A 219 -9.49 11.24 -11.43
CA VAL A 219 -9.03 10.51 -10.25
C VAL A 219 -8.19 9.33 -10.71
N SER A 220 -6.98 9.18 -10.17
CA SER A 220 -6.10 8.05 -10.52
C SER A 220 -6.59 6.76 -9.88
N GLU A 221 -6.29 5.64 -10.55
CA GLU A 221 -6.33 4.33 -9.90
C GLU A 221 -5.31 4.26 -8.74
N PRO A 222 -5.50 3.33 -7.78
CA PRO A 222 -4.50 2.99 -6.76
C PRO A 222 -3.13 2.60 -7.36
N LEU A 223 -2.10 2.53 -6.52
CA LEU A 223 -0.74 2.14 -6.93
C LEU A 223 -0.73 0.82 -7.70
N GLY A 224 -1.46 -0.18 -7.19
CA GLY A 224 -1.64 -1.48 -7.81
C GLY A 224 -0.38 -2.35 -7.77
N ALA A 225 -0.39 -3.41 -8.58
CA ALA A 225 0.82 -4.19 -8.84
C ALA A 225 1.73 -3.39 -9.78
N HIS A 226 2.90 -2.98 -9.29
CA HIS A 226 3.87 -2.23 -10.07
C HIS A 226 5.30 -2.64 -9.70
N PRO A 227 6.23 -2.68 -10.67
CA PRO A 227 7.63 -3.06 -10.43
C PRO A 227 8.32 -2.29 -9.29
N ASN A 228 8.06 -0.99 -9.13
CA ASN A 228 8.63 -0.21 -8.00
C ASN A 228 8.15 -0.73 -6.64
N LEU A 229 6.90 -1.16 -6.52
CA LEU A 229 6.39 -1.73 -5.27
C LEU A 229 6.99 -3.11 -5.02
N ALA A 230 7.14 -3.93 -6.06
CA ALA A 230 7.79 -5.24 -5.96
C ALA A 230 9.26 -5.12 -5.52
N ARG A 231 9.99 -4.13 -6.05
CA ARG A 231 11.36 -3.80 -5.60
C ARG A 231 11.41 -3.40 -4.13
N THR A 232 10.44 -2.60 -3.66
CA THR A 232 10.37 -2.26 -2.24
C THR A 232 10.08 -3.49 -1.38
N VAL A 233 9.19 -4.40 -1.80
CA VAL A 233 8.97 -5.68 -1.10
C VAL A 233 10.28 -6.47 -0.98
N LEU A 234 11.04 -6.59 -2.08
CA LEU A 234 12.32 -7.28 -2.08
C LEU A 234 13.38 -6.59 -1.22
N ALA A 235 13.40 -5.26 -1.19
CA ALA A 235 14.31 -4.50 -0.32
C ALA A 235 13.99 -4.72 1.16
N ARG A 236 12.71 -4.72 1.54
CA ARG A 236 12.28 -5.05 2.91
C ARG A 236 12.67 -6.48 3.27
N TYR A 237 12.38 -7.43 2.37
CA TYR A 237 12.76 -8.82 2.54
C TYR A 237 14.26 -9.00 2.76
N ALA A 238 15.11 -8.33 1.97
CA ALA A 238 16.55 -8.46 2.10
C ALA A 238 17.05 -8.03 3.48
N VAL A 239 16.48 -6.99 4.07
CA VAL A 239 16.79 -6.56 5.44
C VAL A 239 16.35 -7.64 6.44
N GLY A 240 15.10 -8.11 6.37
CA GLY A 240 14.61 -9.14 7.30
C GLY A 240 15.35 -10.49 7.18
N ALA A 241 15.79 -10.86 5.98
CA ALA A 241 16.55 -12.07 5.76
C ALA A 241 17.95 -12.01 6.42
N VAL A 242 18.56 -10.82 6.51
CA VAL A 242 19.84 -10.63 7.21
C VAL A 242 19.70 -10.86 8.72
N GLU A 243 18.59 -10.43 9.32
CA GLU A 243 18.31 -10.62 10.76
C GLU A 243 18.15 -12.11 11.14
N LEU A 244 17.87 -12.98 10.16
CA LEU A 244 17.77 -14.43 10.36
C LEU A 244 19.12 -15.16 10.23
N VAL A 245 20.19 -14.50 9.80
CA VAL A 245 21.52 -15.12 9.73
C VAL A 245 22.09 -15.24 11.15
N PRO A 246 22.37 -16.47 11.64
CA PRO A 246 23.01 -16.62 12.95
C PRO A 246 24.40 -15.97 12.93
N VAL A 247 24.65 -15.12 13.92
CA VAL A 247 25.96 -14.47 14.18
C VAL A 247 26.92 -15.48 14.81
#